data_AF-A0A7G8V1V1-F1
#
_entry.id   AF-A0A7G8V1V1-F1
#
_cell.length_a   1.000
_cell.length_b   1.000
_cell.length_c   1.000
_cell.angle_alpha   90.00
_cell.angle_beta   90.00
_cell.angle_gamma   90.00
#
_symmetry.space_group_name_H-M   'P 1'
#
loop_
_entity.id
_entity.type
_entity.pdbx_description
1 polymer ?
#
loop_
_entity_poly.entity_id
_entity_poly.type
_entity_poly.pdbx_seq_one_letter_code
_entity_poly.pdbx_strand_id
1 'polypeptide(L)'
;MKHDVEDNEWKQEAPYLASLKKENPFSVPDQYFDTLPGLIHDTIYVHELKKAIPMSGFIVPDQYFDILQGSILAETSADKLQNLPKSEGFLTPDLYFQKLQSSILAKTTKAELPVKHEPKLIRLWHNDLIKYASVACFILVTAFGLYLNQQNFNTETRAADLANEQMLYDMNEQDIIDHIEGNNVDIQKDNTASADLETYILNNYSQSDLSSAL
;
A
#
# COMPACT_ATOMS: atom_id res chain seq x y z
N MET A 1 -37.73 26.60 38.26
CA MET A 1 -36.49 25.80 38.14
C MET A 1 -36.87 24.32 38.20
N LYS A 2 -37.31 23.75 37.08
CA LYS A 2 -37.56 22.30 36.88
C LYS A 2 -37.54 22.05 35.37
N HIS A 3 -36.35 21.88 34.78
CA HIS A 3 -36.24 21.43 33.38
C HIS A 3 -35.06 20.46 33.13
N ASP A 4 -34.30 20.06 34.16
CA ASP A 4 -33.04 19.34 33.95
C ASP A 4 -33.13 17.81 34.10
N VAL A 5 -34.34 17.24 34.27
CA VAL A 5 -34.52 15.83 34.66
C VAL A 5 -34.93 14.91 33.49
N GLU A 6 -35.57 15.41 32.43
CA GLU A 6 -35.95 14.58 31.27
C GLU A 6 -34.86 14.50 30.19
N ASP A 7 -33.84 15.37 30.23
CA ASP A 7 -32.89 15.60 29.12
C ASP A 7 -31.64 14.68 29.12
N ASN A 8 -31.66 13.56 29.86
CA ASN A 8 -30.50 12.69 30.04
C ASN A 8 -30.75 11.19 29.78
N GLU A 9 -31.95 10.77 29.37
CA GLU A 9 -32.24 9.36 29.06
C GLU A 9 -31.33 8.81 27.94
N TRP A 10 -31.03 9.65 26.95
CA TRP A 10 -30.11 9.31 25.85
C TRP A 10 -28.70 8.90 26.32
N LYS A 11 -28.26 9.34 27.52
CA LYS A 11 -26.96 8.95 28.08
C LYS A 11 -26.94 7.51 28.57
N GLN A 12 -28.10 6.96 28.94
CA GLN A 12 -28.25 5.55 29.31
C GLN A 12 -28.37 4.67 28.07
N GLU A 13 -29.04 5.17 27.02
CA GLU A 13 -29.18 4.46 25.74
C GLU A 13 -27.87 4.43 24.93
N ALA A 14 -27.04 5.47 25.04
CA ALA A 14 -25.76 5.57 24.35
C ALA A 14 -24.62 5.99 25.30
N PRO A 15 -24.21 5.11 26.24
CA PRO A 15 -23.18 5.42 27.24
C PRO A 15 -21.81 5.71 26.60
N TYR A 16 -21.54 5.14 25.42
CA TYR A 16 -20.36 5.45 24.63
C TYR A 16 -20.37 6.87 24.06
N LEU A 17 -21.52 7.35 23.59
CA LEU A 17 -21.63 8.73 23.10
C LEU A 17 -21.62 9.75 24.23
N ALA A 18 -22.18 9.37 25.39
CA ALA A 18 -22.16 10.19 26.59
C ALA A 18 -20.75 10.32 27.21
N SER A 19 -19.88 9.34 27.00
CA SER A 19 -18.49 9.36 27.49
C SER A 19 -17.53 10.12 26.58
N LEU A 20 -17.93 10.41 25.34
CA LEU A 20 -17.15 11.24 24.43
C LEU A 20 -17.08 12.68 24.95
N LYS A 21 -15.86 13.23 24.92
CA LYS A 21 -15.64 14.63 25.26
C LYS A 21 -16.36 15.51 24.24
N LYS A 22 -17.12 16.50 24.72
CA LYS A 22 -17.83 17.48 23.89
C LYS A 22 -16.85 18.51 23.32
N GLU A 23 -15.95 18.05 22.47
CA GLU A 23 -15.00 18.87 21.72
C GLU A 23 -15.32 18.78 20.24
N ASN A 24 -15.01 19.84 19.49
CA ASN A 24 -15.17 19.83 18.05
C ASN A 24 -13.95 19.10 17.44
N PRO A 25 -14.12 17.91 16.84
CA PRO A 25 -13.00 17.18 16.23
C PRO A 25 -12.59 17.77 14.87
N PHE A 26 -13.37 18.71 14.32
CA PHE A 26 -13.11 19.31 13.02
C PHE A 26 -12.25 20.56 13.16
N SER A 27 -11.09 20.55 12.53
CA SER A 27 -10.27 21.73 12.32
C SER A 27 -10.46 22.23 10.90
N VAL A 28 -10.62 23.54 10.75
CA VAL A 28 -10.52 24.19 9.43
C VAL A 28 -9.13 24.81 9.28
N PRO A 29 -8.63 24.94 8.04
CA PRO A 29 -7.43 25.72 7.77
C PRO A 29 -7.59 27.19 8.20
N ASP A 30 -6.46 27.84 8.46
CA ASP A 30 -6.43 29.28 8.74
C ASP A 30 -7.08 30.06 7.58
N GLN A 31 -7.83 31.11 7.93
CA GLN A 31 -8.55 31.99 6.98
C GLN A 31 -9.64 31.32 6.13
N TYR A 32 -10.07 30.09 6.45
CA TYR A 32 -11.16 29.42 5.72
C TYR A 32 -12.43 30.27 5.68
N PHE A 33 -12.89 30.77 6.83
CA PHE A 33 -14.12 31.56 6.90
C PHE A 33 -13.94 33.00 6.43
N ASP A 34 -12.72 33.53 6.42
CA ASP A 34 -12.42 34.87 5.92
C ASP A 34 -12.43 34.91 4.38
N THR A 35 -11.97 33.84 3.73
CA THR A 35 -11.90 33.73 2.26
C THR A 35 -13.18 33.17 1.64
N LEU A 36 -13.97 32.41 2.40
CA LEU A 36 -15.19 31.76 1.92
C LEU A 36 -16.20 32.70 1.24
N PRO A 37 -16.54 33.90 1.79
CA PRO A 37 -17.48 34.81 1.13
C PRO A 37 -16.99 35.26 -0.25
N GLY A 38 -15.68 35.54 -0.38
CA GLY A 38 -15.07 35.93 -1.66
C GLY A 38 -15.13 34.79 -2.67
N LEU A 39 -14.76 33.58 -2.26
CA LEU A 39 -14.83 32.39 -3.11
C LEU A 39 -16.26 32.10 -3.59
N ILE A 40 -17.26 32.25 -2.71
CA ILE A 40 -18.66 32.08 -3.09
C ILE A 40 -19.07 33.15 -4.11
N HIS A 41 -18.70 34.41 -3.89
CA HIS A 41 -19.04 35.48 -4.82
C HIS A 41 -18.41 35.27 -6.20
N ASP A 42 -17.11 34.93 -6.24
CA ASP A 42 -16.38 34.66 -7.48
C ASP A 42 -16.97 33.47 -8.24
N THR A 43 -17.31 32.38 -7.53
CA THR A 43 -17.91 31.20 -8.16
C THR A 43 -19.29 31.48 -8.75
N ILE A 44 -20.13 32.27 -8.04
CA ILE A 44 -21.42 32.73 -8.56
C ILE A 44 -21.22 33.59 -9.80
N TYR A 45 -20.32 34.58 -9.74
CA TYR A 45 -20.07 35.49 -10.86
C TYR A 45 -19.57 34.76 -12.11
N VAL A 46 -18.61 33.85 -11.97
CA VAL A 46 -18.11 33.03 -13.09
C VAL A 46 -19.23 32.13 -13.64
N HIS A 47 -20.08 31.57 -12.76
CA HIS A 47 -21.21 30.75 -13.18
C HIS A 47 -22.23 31.57 -14.00
N GLU A 48 -22.55 32.78 -13.57
CA GLU A 48 -23.45 33.70 -14.27
C GLU A 48 -22.88 34.11 -15.64
N LEU A 49 -21.60 34.46 -15.71
CA LEU A 49 -20.92 34.76 -16.97
C LEU A 49 -20.97 33.58 -17.94
N LYS A 50 -20.70 32.37 -17.45
CA LYS A 50 -20.76 31.14 -18.27
C LYS A 50 -22.17 30.86 -18.79
N LYS A 51 -23.20 31.24 -18.03
CA LYS A 51 -24.61 31.11 -18.46
C LYS A 51 -25.00 32.19 -19.47
N ALA A 52 -24.52 33.42 -19.27
CA ALA A 52 -24.81 34.57 -20.13
C ALA A 52 -24.10 34.48 -21.49
N ILE A 53 -22.95 33.80 -21.55
CA ILE A 53 -22.14 33.63 -22.76
C ILE A 53 -22.22 32.15 -23.20
N PRO A 54 -23.21 31.77 -24.03
CA PRO A 54 -23.40 30.38 -24.48
C PRO A 54 -22.28 29.90 -25.43
N MET A 55 -21.39 30.79 -25.88
CA MET A 55 -20.25 30.44 -26.72
C MET A 55 -19.02 30.14 -25.87
N SER A 56 -18.57 28.89 -25.93
CA SER A 56 -17.28 28.44 -25.42
C SER A 56 -16.15 29.13 -26.21
N GLY A 57 -15.65 30.27 -25.72
CA GLY A 57 -14.41 30.86 -26.23
C GLY A 57 -14.28 32.36 -25.98
N PHE A 58 -13.04 32.85 -26.10
CA PHE A 58 -12.77 34.28 -26.21
C PHE A 58 -13.16 34.73 -27.61
N ILE A 59 -14.29 35.45 -27.72
CA ILE A 59 -14.70 36.08 -28.97
C ILE A 59 -13.87 37.36 -29.12
N VAL A 60 -13.11 37.42 -30.20
CA VAL A 60 -12.37 38.62 -30.56
C VAL A 60 -13.37 39.69 -31.03
N PRO A 61 -13.35 40.91 -30.48
CA PRO A 61 -14.24 41.99 -30.92
C PRO A 61 -14.04 42.32 -32.41
N ASP A 62 -15.10 42.82 -33.04
CA ASP A 62 -15.02 43.30 -34.42
C ASP A 62 -13.89 44.33 -34.56
N GLN A 63 -13.10 44.22 -35.64
CA GLN A 63 -11.97 45.10 -35.97
C GLN A 63 -10.77 45.04 -35.01
N TYR A 64 -10.71 44.11 -34.05
CA TYR A 64 -9.53 43.95 -33.17
C TYR A 64 -8.23 43.83 -33.95
N PHE A 65 -8.20 42.98 -34.98
CA PHE A 65 -6.99 42.75 -35.77
C PHE A 65 -6.62 43.95 -36.64
N ASP A 66 -7.60 44.69 -37.16
CA ASP A 66 -7.37 45.90 -37.95
C ASP A 66 -6.77 47.01 -37.07
N ILE A 67 -7.32 47.21 -35.87
CA ILE A 67 -6.82 48.17 -34.88
C ILE A 67 -5.44 47.76 -34.37
N LEU A 68 -5.25 46.47 -34.07
CA LEU A 68 -3.96 45.92 -33.62
C LEU A 68 -2.88 46.11 -34.70
N GLN A 69 -3.19 45.81 -35.96
CA GLN A 69 -2.27 46.02 -37.08
C GLN A 69 -1.91 47.51 -37.21
N GLY A 70 -2.90 48.40 -37.14
CA GLY A 70 -2.67 49.85 -37.15
C GLY A 70 -1.77 50.30 -36.00
N SER A 71 -1.98 49.78 -34.78
CA SER A 71 -1.19 50.08 -33.59
C SER A 71 0.26 49.60 -33.72
N ILE A 72 0.48 48.35 -34.16
CA ILE A 72 1.82 47.79 -34.37
C ILE A 72 2.58 48.60 -35.43
N LEU A 73 1.93 48.95 -36.54
CA LEU A 73 2.55 49.74 -37.60
C LEU A 73 2.87 51.17 -37.10
N ALA A 74 1.98 51.78 -36.32
CA ALA A 74 2.23 53.08 -35.72
C ALA A 74 3.41 53.04 -34.74
N GLU A 75 3.49 52.02 -33.88
CA GLU A 75 4.57 51.90 -32.90
C GLU A 75 5.92 51.52 -33.52
N THR A 76 5.91 50.70 -34.57
CA THR A 76 7.14 50.35 -35.30
C THR A 76 7.62 51.49 -36.19
N SER A 77 6.73 52.25 -36.83
CA SER A 77 7.11 53.42 -37.62
C SER A 77 7.45 54.66 -36.79
N ALA A 78 6.96 54.72 -35.54
CA ALA A 78 7.39 55.70 -34.57
C ALA A 78 8.90 55.59 -34.35
N ASP A 79 9.53 56.73 -34.08
CA ASP A 79 10.94 57.08 -33.90
C ASP A 79 11.96 55.98 -33.50
N LYS A 80 11.54 54.91 -32.81
CA LYS A 80 12.39 53.78 -32.43
C LYS A 80 13.08 53.11 -33.63
N LEU A 81 12.43 52.96 -34.79
CA LEU A 81 13.07 52.41 -35.99
C LEU A 81 13.81 53.45 -36.84
N GLN A 82 13.46 54.73 -36.76
CA GLN A 82 14.12 55.79 -37.53
C GLN A 82 15.49 56.17 -36.93
N ASN A 83 15.64 56.03 -35.62
CA ASN A 83 16.89 56.28 -34.90
C ASN A 83 17.81 55.05 -34.82
N LEU A 84 17.40 53.90 -35.36
CA LEU A 84 18.31 52.79 -35.58
C LEU A 84 19.29 53.20 -36.68
N PRO A 85 20.61 53.02 -36.49
CA PRO A 85 21.53 53.20 -37.60
C PRO A 85 21.06 52.30 -38.74
N LYS A 86 21.08 52.82 -39.98
CA LYS A 86 21.00 52.00 -41.20
C LYS A 86 22.27 51.15 -41.29
N SER A 87 22.51 50.31 -40.29
CA SER A 87 23.55 49.30 -40.29
C SER A 87 23.17 48.32 -41.36
N GLU A 88 24.15 47.89 -42.16
CA GLU A 88 24.01 46.94 -43.26
C GLU A 88 23.57 45.56 -42.74
N GLY A 89 22.32 45.43 -42.29
CA GLY A 89 21.72 44.19 -41.80
C GLY A 89 22.58 43.41 -40.80
N PHE A 90 22.30 42.11 -40.73
CA PHE A 90 23.17 41.14 -40.09
C PHE A 90 24.15 40.62 -41.14
N LEU A 91 25.35 41.20 -41.17
CA LEU A 91 26.43 40.68 -42.01
C LEU A 91 26.84 39.30 -41.49
N THR A 92 26.85 38.31 -42.38
CA THR A 92 27.45 37.01 -42.07
C THR A 92 28.96 37.09 -42.26
N PRO A 93 29.76 36.40 -41.43
CA PRO A 93 31.20 36.32 -41.62
C PRO A 93 31.55 35.74 -43.00
N ASP A 94 32.69 36.18 -43.55
CA ASP A 94 33.21 35.64 -44.80
C ASP A 94 33.26 34.10 -44.76
N LEU A 95 32.79 33.49 -45.85
CA LEU A 95 32.76 32.03 -46.05
C LEU A 95 31.84 31.26 -45.08
N TYR A 96 30.94 31.93 -44.33
CA TYR A 96 29.97 31.25 -43.44
C TYR A 96 29.19 30.15 -44.15
N PHE A 97 28.57 30.47 -45.30
CA PHE A 97 27.76 29.52 -46.05
C PHE A 97 28.58 28.38 -46.67
N GLN A 98 29.83 28.64 -47.05
CA GLN A 98 30.73 27.62 -47.56
C GLN A 98 31.15 26.63 -46.46
N LYS A 99 31.48 27.15 -45.26
CA LYS A 99 31.73 26.31 -44.08
C LYS A 99 30.49 25.51 -43.70
N LEU A 100 29.32 26.14 -43.69
CA LEU A 100 28.05 25.47 -43.40
C LEU A 100 27.80 24.32 -44.39
N GLN A 101 27.89 24.58 -45.70
CA GLN A 101 27.71 23.56 -46.74
C GLN A 101 28.72 22.41 -46.57
N SER A 102 30.00 22.72 -46.34
CA SER A 102 31.02 21.69 -46.11
C SER A 102 30.73 20.84 -44.87
N SER A 103 30.21 21.45 -43.80
CA SER A 103 29.86 20.77 -42.55
C SER A 103 28.64 19.87 -42.70
N ILE A 104 27.64 20.33 -43.45
CA ILE A 104 26.44 19.54 -43.75
C ILE A 104 26.84 18.33 -44.58
N LEU A 105 27.60 18.53 -45.67
CA LEU A 105 28.10 17.44 -46.51
C LEU A 105 28.92 16.44 -45.69
N ALA A 106 29.88 16.90 -44.87
CA ALA A 106 30.68 16.03 -44.01
C ALA A 106 29.85 15.21 -43.00
N LYS A 107 28.68 15.70 -42.59
CA LYS A 107 27.76 14.99 -41.70
C LYS A 107 26.78 14.08 -42.43
N THR A 108 26.43 14.38 -43.68
CA THR A 108 25.40 13.65 -44.44
C THR A 108 25.97 12.64 -45.43
N THR A 109 27.11 12.92 -46.05
CA THR A 109 27.73 12.03 -47.05
C THR A 109 28.80 11.12 -46.45
N LYS A 110 29.31 11.44 -45.26
CA LYS A 110 30.12 10.51 -44.46
C LYS A 110 29.21 9.49 -43.77
N ALA A 111 28.34 8.86 -44.56
CA ALA A 111 27.59 7.67 -44.23
C ALA A 111 28.47 6.43 -44.44
N GLU A 112 29.62 6.41 -43.77
CA GLU A 112 30.50 5.25 -43.59
C GLU A 112 31.18 5.49 -42.24
N LEU A 113 30.88 4.80 -41.16
CA LEU A 113 30.13 3.58 -40.90
C LEU A 113 29.22 3.88 -39.69
N PRO A 114 28.19 3.08 -39.38
CA PRO A 114 27.73 3.07 -38.00
C PRO A 114 28.98 2.89 -37.16
N VAL A 115 29.26 3.82 -36.23
CA VAL A 115 30.04 3.44 -35.06
C VAL A 115 29.27 2.25 -34.56
N LYS A 116 29.80 1.06 -34.83
CA LYS A 116 29.31 -0.19 -34.32
C LYS A 116 29.54 -0.02 -32.83
N HIS A 117 28.61 0.64 -32.16
CA HIS A 117 28.31 0.37 -30.78
C HIS A 117 27.84 -1.09 -30.84
N GLU A 118 28.83 -2.00 -30.92
CA GLU A 118 28.65 -3.33 -30.42
C GLU A 118 28.04 -3.11 -29.05
N PRO A 119 26.75 -3.48 -28.86
CA PRO A 119 26.07 -3.19 -27.62
C PRO A 119 26.96 -3.81 -26.56
N LYS A 120 27.51 -2.97 -25.68
CA LYS A 120 28.29 -3.46 -24.55
C LYS A 120 27.28 -4.18 -23.68
N LEU A 121 27.11 -5.48 -23.94
CA LEU A 121 26.25 -6.38 -23.20
C LEU A 121 26.87 -6.51 -21.81
N ILE A 122 26.56 -5.57 -20.93
CA ILE A 122 26.87 -5.71 -19.52
C ILE A 122 25.93 -6.78 -18.97
N ARG A 123 26.50 -7.96 -18.67
CA ARG A 123 25.81 -8.99 -17.90
C ARG A 123 25.58 -8.43 -16.49
N LEU A 124 24.38 -7.91 -16.25
CA LEU A 124 23.98 -7.26 -14.99
C LEU A 124 23.93 -8.21 -13.79
N TRP A 125 23.90 -9.53 -14.03
CA TRP A 125 23.91 -10.54 -12.97
C TRP A 125 25.03 -11.54 -13.24
N HIS A 126 26.21 -11.24 -12.70
CA HIS A 126 27.31 -12.17 -12.58
C HIS A 126 27.54 -12.43 -11.10
N ASN A 127 26.81 -13.38 -10.54
CA ASN A 127 27.22 -13.97 -9.27
C ASN A 127 26.58 -15.34 -9.08
N ASP A 128 27.41 -16.30 -8.65
CA ASP A 128 26.99 -17.64 -8.24
C ASP A 128 26.03 -17.62 -7.03
N LEU A 129 25.79 -16.45 -6.44
CA LEU A 129 24.84 -16.20 -5.35
C LEU A 129 23.39 -16.53 -5.70
N ILE A 130 22.99 -16.50 -6.99
CA ILE A 130 21.63 -16.89 -7.39
C ILE A 130 21.35 -18.37 -7.04
N LYS A 131 22.37 -19.22 -7.07
CA LYS A 131 22.24 -20.65 -6.70
C LYS A 131 21.88 -20.80 -5.22
N TYR A 132 22.46 -19.95 -4.36
CA TYR A 132 22.18 -19.94 -2.93
C TYR A 132 20.85 -19.25 -2.60
N ALA A 133 20.45 -18.23 -3.36
CA ALA A 133 19.16 -17.55 -3.19
C ALA A 133 17.97 -18.51 -3.36
N SER A 134 18.07 -19.46 -4.30
CA SER A 134 17.04 -20.50 -4.49
C SER A 134 16.91 -21.41 -3.27
N VAL A 135 18.03 -21.88 -2.70
CA VAL A 135 18.02 -22.74 -1.48
C VAL A 135 17.46 -21.99 -0.28
N ALA A 136 17.86 -20.72 -0.09
CA ALA A 136 17.33 -19.90 1.00
C ALA A 136 15.81 -19.70 0.89
N CYS A 137 15.29 -19.51 -0.33
CA CYS A 137 13.86 -19.41 -0.56
C CYS A 137 13.13 -20.71 -0.18
N PHE A 138 13.65 -21.88 -0.57
CA PHE A 138 13.07 -23.16 -0.15
C PHE A 138 13.07 -23.33 1.36
N ILE A 139 14.17 -23.00 2.05
CA ILE A 139 14.25 -23.06 3.51
C ILE A 139 13.21 -22.13 4.15
N LEU A 140 13.07 -20.90 3.65
CA LEU A 140 12.08 -19.94 4.16
C LEU A 140 10.64 -20.43 3.93
N VAL A 141 10.33 -20.97 2.76
CA VAL A 141 9.00 -21.49 2.44
C VAL A 141 8.67 -22.72 3.30
N THR A 142 9.61 -23.64 3.48
CA THR A 142 9.42 -24.82 4.33
C THR A 142 9.27 -24.44 5.80
N ALA A 143 10.12 -23.52 6.30
CA ALA A 143 10.01 -23.02 7.67
C ALA A 143 8.70 -22.26 7.92
N PHE A 144 8.29 -21.41 6.97
CA PHE A 144 7.03 -20.67 7.06
C PHE A 144 5.81 -21.60 6.98
N GLY A 145 5.85 -22.62 6.13
CA GLY A 145 4.82 -23.66 6.07
C GLY A 145 4.69 -24.46 7.39
N LEU A 146 5.82 -24.85 8.00
CA LEU A 146 5.82 -25.48 9.32
C LEU A 146 5.35 -24.54 10.43
N TYR A 147 5.70 -23.26 10.35
CA TYR A 147 5.28 -22.24 11.32
C TYR A 147 3.76 -22.04 11.31
N LEU A 148 3.15 -21.93 10.12
CA LEU A 148 1.69 -21.86 10.00
C LEU A 148 1.00 -23.16 10.45
N ASN A 149 1.61 -24.32 10.18
CA ASN A 149 1.07 -25.59 10.66
C ASN A 149 1.14 -25.71 12.20
N GLN A 150 2.24 -25.29 12.83
CA GLN A 150 2.33 -25.22 14.29
C GLN A 150 1.33 -24.23 14.89
N GLN A 151 1.05 -23.11 14.23
CA GLN A 151 0.06 -22.15 14.73
C GLN A 151 -1.34 -22.77 14.77
N ASN A 152 -1.71 -23.56 13.76
CA ASN A 152 -3.00 -24.27 13.75
C ASN A 152 -3.03 -25.43 14.77
N PHE A 153 -1.96 -26.25 14.85
CA PHE A 153 -1.91 -27.42 15.74
C PHE A 153 -1.88 -27.04 17.24
N ASN A 154 -1.16 -25.98 17.62
CA ASN A 154 -1.13 -25.48 19.00
C ASN A 154 -2.44 -24.80 19.44
N THR A 155 -3.22 -24.25 18.50
CA THR A 155 -4.51 -23.62 18.79
C THR A 155 -5.59 -24.69 19.01
N GLU A 156 -5.60 -25.74 18.18
CA GLU A 156 -6.56 -26.85 18.35
C GLU A 156 -6.28 -27.68 19.60
N THR A 157 -5.03 -27.95 19.97
CA THR A 157 -4.70 -28.66 21.21
C THR A 157 -5.11 -27.87 22.46
N ARG A 158 -4.89 -26.55 22.49
CA ARG A 158 -5.34 -25.71 23.62
C ARG A 158 -6.86 -25.53 23.69
N ALA A 159 -7.53 -25.47 22.55
CA ALA A 159 -8.99 -25.42 22.48
C ALA A 159 -9.63 -26.75 22.90
N ALA A 160 -9.02 -27.88 22.49
CA ALA A 160 -9.44 -29.21 22.91
C ALA A 160 -9.20 -29.44 24.41
N ASP A 161 -8.04 -29.05 24.95
CA ASP A 161 -7.76 -29.14 26.40
C ASP A 161 -8.75 -28.30 27.22
N LEU A 162 -9.03 -27.06 26.80
CA LEU A 162 -10.00 -26.18 27.47
C LEU A 162 -11.44 -26.72 27.41
N ALA A 163 -11.84 -27.29 26.26
CA ALA A 163 -13.14 -27.94 26.12
C ALA A 163 -13.25 -29.20 26.98
N ASN A 164 -12.16 -29.97 27.11
CA ASN A 164 -12.13 -31.17 27.96
C ASN A 164 -12.21 -30.80 29.45
N GLU A 165 -11.49 -29.76 29.87
CA GLU A 165 -11.58 -29.23 31.24
C GLU A 165 -13.01 -28.75 31.56
N GLN A 166 -13.65 -28.05 30.62
CA GLN A 166 -15.01 -27.56 30.79
C GLN A 166 -16.06 -28.67 30.83
N MET A 167 -15.88 -29.75 30.06
CA MET A 167 -16.72 -30.96 30.14
C MET A 167 -16.59 -31.70 31.49
N LEU A 168 -15.41 -31.66 32.11
CA LEU A 168 -15.19 -32.25 33.44
C LEU A 168 -15.88 -31.45 34.56
N TYR A 169 -15.97 -30.12 34.44
CA TYR A 169 -16.68 -29.28 35.41
C TYR A 169 -18.21 -29.33 35.27
N ASP A 170 -18.72 -29.66 34.08
CA ASP A 170 -20.16 -29.74 33.80
C ASP A 170 -20.77 -31.13 34.11
N MET A 171 -19.96 -32.09 34.58
CA MET A 171 -20.48 -33.35 35.12
C MET A 171 -21.18 -33.09 36.46
N ASN A 172 -22.48 -33.32 36.49
CA ASN A 172 -23.31 -33.19 37.68
C ASN A 172 -23.02 -34.34 38.67
N GLU A 173 -22.96 -34.06 39.97
CA GLU A 173 -22.67 -35.05 41.03
C GLU A 173 -23.63 -36.25 40.98
N GLN A 174 -24.87 -36.02 40.55
CA GLN A 174 -25.90 -37.04 40.41
C GLN A 174 -25.62 -38.04 39.28
N ASP A 175 -24.97 -37.63 38.19
CA ASP A 175 -24.59 -38.53 37.09
C ASP A 175 -23.43 -39.46 37.50
N ILE A 176 -22.54 -38.98 38.37
CA ILE A 176 -21.45 -39.77 38.95
C ILE A 176 -22.02 -40.84 39.91
N ILE A 177 -23.03 -40.48 40.71
CA ILE A 177 -23.69 -41.41 41.64
C ILE A 177 -24.44 -42.51 40.86
N ASP A 178 -25.18 -42.16 39.82
CA ASP A 178 -25.90 -43.12 38.97
C ASP A 178 -24.95 -44.12 38.28
N HIS A 179 -23.77 -43.65 37.83
CA HIS A 179 -22.78 -44.52 37.18
C HIS A 179 -22.10 -45.50 38.14
N ILE A 180 -21.94 -45.12 39.41
CA ILE A 180 -21.37 -45.97 40.45
C ILE A 180 -22.42 -46.97 40.97
N GLU A 181 -23.67 -46.56 41.10
CA GLU A 181 -24.75 -47.42 41.57
C GLU A 181 -25.19 -48.44 40.49
N GLY A 182 -25.03 -48.11 39.21
CA GLY A 182 -25.33 -48.99 38.08
C GLY A 182 -24.29 -50.06 37.74
N ASN A 183 -23.05 -49.98 38.26
CA ASN A 183 -21.95 -50.88 37.89
C ASN A 183 -21.27 -51.49 39.12
N ASN A 184 -21.88 -52.54 39.67
CA ASN A 184 -21.31 -53.33 40.76
C ASN A 184 -20.13 -54.18 40.25
N VAL A 185 -18.87 -53.74 40.42
CA VAL A 185 -17.68 -54.56 40.09
C VAL A 185 -16.58 -54.44 41.15
N ASP A 186 -16.59 -55.48 41.99
CA ASP A 186 -15.50 -56.26 42.59
C ASP A 186 -14.04 -55.93 42.18
N ILE A 187 -13.16 -55.77 43.18
CA ILE A 187 -11.72 -55.64 43.02
C ILE A 187 -11.11 -57.05 42.90
N GLN A 188 -10.80 -57.49 41.68
CA GLN A 188 -10.08 -58.74 41.42
C GLN A 188 -8.68 -58.47 40.86
N LYS A 189 -7.67 -58.87 41.64
CA LYS A 189 -6.25 -58.89 41.28
C LYS A 189 -5.96 -60.20 40.52
N ASP A 190 -5.87 -60.14 39.19
CA ASP A 190 -5.65 -61.34 38.38
C ASP A 190 -4.25 -61.40 37.77
N ASN A 191 -3.60 -62.56 37.90
CA ASN A 191 -2.18 -62.83 37.63
C ASN A 191 -1.90 -63.15 36.15
N THR A 192 -2.66 -62.58 35.23
CA THR A 192 -2.51 -62.78 33.77
C THR A 192 -1.63 -61.73 33.09
N ALA A 193 -1.34 -60.61 33.78
CA ALA A 193 -0.55 -59.51 33.24
C ALA A 193 0.93 -59.85 32.99
N SER A 194 1.48 -60.90 33.63
CA SER A 194 2.92 -61.17 33.60
C SER A 194 3.43 -61.75 32.29
N ALA A 195 2.63 -62.54 31.55
CA ALA A 195 3.06 -63.14 30.28
C ALA A 195 3.09 -62.12 29.12
N ASP A 196 2.12 -61.20 29.10
CA ASP A 196 2.07 -60.11 28.11
C ASP A 196 3.15 -59.06 28.37
N LEU A 197 3.44 -58.78 29.64
CA LEU A 197 4.56 -57.91 30.04
C LEU A 197 5.92 -58.52 29.69
N GLU A 198 6.14 -59.82 29.94
CA GLU A 198 7.39 -60.48 29.56
C GLU A 198 7.63 -60.40 28.04
N THR A 199 6.58 -60.63 27.25
CA THR A 199 6.66 -60.55 25.78
C THR A 199 6.98 -59.14 25.31
N TYR A 200 6.34 -58.12 25.91
CA TYR A 200 6.59 -56.72 25.56
C TYR A 200 8.01 -56.28 25.90
N ILE A 201 8.55 -56.72 27.04
CA ILE A 201 9.90 -56.38 27.48
C ILE A 201 10.95 -57.05 26.58
N LEU A 202 10.78 -58.34 26.24
CA LEU A 202 11.70 -59.05 25.34
C LEU A 202 11.72 -58.47 23.92
N ASN A 203 10.61 -57.88 23.47
CA ASN A 203 10.50 -57.38 22.10
C ASN A 203 10.96 -55.92 21.95
N ASN A 204 10.92 -55.12 23.03
CA ASN A 204 11.35 -53.72 23.00
C ASN A 204 12.73 -53.46 23.61
N TYR A 205 13.31 -54.40 24.36
CA TYR A 205 14.61 -54.20 25.01
C TYR A 205 15.59 -55.33 24.67
N SER A 206 16.81 -54.97 24.30
CA SER A 206 17.86 -55.94 24.00
C SER A 206 18.54 -56.47 25.28
N GLN A 207 19.08 -57.69 25.28
CA GLN A 207 19.77 -58.25 26.47
C GLN A 207 20.95 -57.40 26.97
N SER A 208 21.58 -56.61 26.10
CA SER A 208 22.62 -55.65 26.47
C SER A 208 22.09 -54.46 27.27
N ASP A 209 20.86 -54.01 27.00
CA ASP A 209 20.24 -52.89 27.73
C ASP A 209 19.79 -53.32 29.12
N LEU A 210 19.30 -54.55 29.26
CA LEU A 210 18.92 -55.15 30.54
C LEU A 210 20.12 -55.48 31.44
N SER A 211 21.29 -55.79 30.86
CA SER A 211 22.50 -56.11 31.63
C SER A 211 23.36 -54.89 31.98
N SER A 212 23.20 -53.76 31.27
CA SER A 212 23.91 -52.51 31.56
C SER A 212 23.25 -51.67 32.66
N ALA A 213 22.06 -52.08 33.12
CA ALA A 213 21.31 -51.42 34.18
C ALA A 213 21.44 -52.11 35.55
N LEU A 214 22.39 -53.04 35.71
CA LEU A 214 22.72 -53.67 36.98
C LEU A 214 24.19 -53.48 37.36
#